data_AF-A0A6G7XHF2-F1
#
_entry.id   AF-A0A6G7XHF2-F1
#
_cell.length_a   1.000
_cell.length_b   1.000
_cell.length_c   1.000
_cell.angle_alpha   90.00
_cell.angle_beta   90.00
_cell.angle_gamma   90.00
#
_symmetry.space_group_name_H-M   'P 1'
#
loop_
_entity.id
_entity.type
_entity.pdbx_description
1 polymer ?
#
loop_
_entity_poly.entity_id
_entity_poly.type
_entity_poly.pdbx_seq_one_letter_code
_entity_poly.pdbx_strand_id
1 'polypeptide(L)'
;MTVLTPLNLTTAEEIKTALEFVGIDWEPSAQPPTVPGLLYVWGIHAVSGNSLEDFAVLYIGKDVTAGKRLEDEHSWSGDEYVHGHALAVQRTQMSPLAGNPSLKLAQPAEDLRAQISHLVSIGMNGTANTREEVDRCLLALDLLHSLNLAIIETFAIRLSVHFGDVGAPINCSGKNAWAVKSKNGNPLDALAYWVSLHLKESALARPEEAPHQNTSWI
;
A
#
# COMPACT_ATOMS: atom_id res chain seq x y z
N MET A 1 17.47 11.10 28.93
CA MET A 1 17.85 10.76 27.55
C MET A 1 16.62 10.12 26.93
N THR A 2 15.98 10.77 25.97
CA THR A 2 14.80 10.20 25.29
C THR A 2 15.31 9.28 24.20
N VAL A 3 15.01 7.99 24.29
CA VAL A 3 15.28 7.06 23.20
C VAL A 3 14.29 7.41 22.08
N LEU A 4 14.81 7.78 20.91
CA LEU A 4 13.98 7.94 19.72
C LEU A 4 13.60 6.55 19.23
N THR A 5 12.29 6.25 19.20
CA THR A 5 11.79 5.03 18.58
C THR A 5 11.76 5.24 17.07
N PRO A 6 12.46 4.41 16.28
CA PRO A 6 12.34 4.47 14.82
C PRO A 6 10.91 4.13 14.39
N LEU A 7 10.39 4.84 13.39
CA LEU A 7 9.12 4.51 12.75
C LEU A 7 9.36 3.44 11.69
N ASN A 8 8.61 2.33 11.77
CA ASN A 8 8.64 1.25 10.78
C ASN A 8 7.57 1.49 9.72
N LEU A 9 7.83 2.38 8.76
CA LEU A 9 6.87 2.66 7.68
C LEU A 9 6.77 1.48 6.71
N THR A 10 5.59 1.30 6.10
CA THR A 10 5.39 0.35 5.00
C THR A 10 6.24 0.71 3.79
N THR A 11 6.69 -0.28 3.04
CA THR A 11 7.48 -0.11 1.82
C THR A 11 6.62 -0.20 0.56
N ALA A 12 7.14 0.30 -0.57
CA ALA A 12 6.49 0.11 -1.86
C ALA A 12 6.39 -1.38 -2.25
N GLU A 13 7.39 -2.18 -1.88
CA GLU A 13 7.41 -3.63 -2.13
C GLU A 13 6.30 -4.38 -1.36
N GLU A 14 6.05 -4.02 -0.10
CA GLU A 14 4.96 -4.62 0.68
C GLU A 14 3.59 -4.31 0.08
N ILE A 15 3.39 -3.08 -0.40
CA ILE A 15 2.15 -2.69 -1.10
C ILE A 15 2.01 -3.47 -2.40
N LYS A 16 3.08 -3.54 -3.21
CA LYS A 16 3.12 -4.31 -4.45
C LYS A 16 2.76 -5.77 -4.21
N THR A 17 3.47 -6.43 -3.29
CA THR A 17 3.27 -7.84 -2.94
C THR A 17 1.84 -8.10 -2.49
N ALA A 18 1.25 -7.22 -1.68
CA ALA A 18 -0.11 -7.38 -1.19
C ALA A 18 -1.18 -7.14 -2.27
N LEU A 19 -0.95 -6.20 -3.20
CA LEU A 19 -1.81 -6.02 -4.37
C LEU A 19 -1.77 -7.26 -5.27
N GLU A 20 -0.58 -7.79 -5.52
CA GLU A 20 -0.41 -9.00 -6.32
C GLU A 20 -1.08 -10.21 -5.68
N PHE A 21 -1.01 -10.32 -4.35
CA PHE A 21 -1.67 -11.38 -3.60
C PHE A 21 -3.18 -11.38 -3.82
N VAL A 22 -3.80 -10.21 -3.99
CA VAL A 22 -5.24 -10.08 -4.28
C VAL A 22 -5.53 -10.00 -5.79
N GLY A 23 -4.58 -10.40 -6.64
CA GLY A 23 -4.75 -10.48 -8.09
C GLY A 23 -4.72 -9.13 -8.80
N ILE A 24 -4.09 -8.12 -8.22
CA ILE A 24 -3.83 -6.82 -8.86
C ILE A 24 -2.33 -6.69 -9.13
N ASP A 25 -1.96 -6.63 -10.40
CA ASP A 25 -0.62 -6.24 -10.80
C ASP A 25 -0.46 -4.73 -10.70
N TRP A 26 0.59 -4.28 -10.02
CA TRP A 26 1.00 -2.88 -9.97
C TRP A 26 2.54 -2.83 -10.08
N GLU A 27 3.02 -2.30 -11.21
CA GLU A 27 4.45 -2.14 -11.47
C GLU A 27 4.86 -0.67 -11.26
N PRO A 28 5.29 -0.30 -10.04
CA PRO A 28 5.71 1.06 -9.74
C PRO A 28 6.96 1.46 -10.53
N SER A 29 6.94 2.67 -11.08
CA SER A 29 8.06 3.28 -11.77
C SER A 29 8.29 4.70 -11.28
N ALA A 30 9.57 5.09 -11.16
CA ALA A 30 9.97 6.47 -10.91
C ALA A 30 9.91 7.34 -12.18
N GLN A 31 9.61 6.75 -13.34
CA GLN A 31 9.50 7.50 -14.58
C GLN A 31 8.26 8.41 -14.56
N PRO A 32 8.34 9.62 -15.14
CA PRO A 32 7.19 10.49 -15.28
C PRO A 32 6.03 9.76 -15.96
N PRO A 33 4.84 9.77 -15.36
CA PRO A 33 3.73 9.06 -15.94
C PRO A 33 3.21 9.74 -17.19
N THR A 34 2.89 8.93 -18.20
CA THR A 34 2.44 9.40 -19.52
C THR A 34 0.96 9.18 -19.76
N VAL A 35 0.26 8.54 -18.82
CA VAL A 35 -1.16 8.17 -18.92
C VAL A 35 -1.89 8.41 -17.59
N PRO A 36 -3.20 8.72 -17.59
CA PRO A 36 -3.99 8.82 -16.38
C PRO A 36 -4.36 7.43 -15.83
N GLY A 37 -4.85 7.39 -14.60
CA GLY A 37 -5.39 6.17 -13.97
C GLY A 37 -4.38 5.41 -13.12
N LEU A 38 -3.47 6.13 -12.45
CA LEU A 38 -2.34 5.53 -11.76
C LEU A 38 -2.55 5.51 -10.25
N LEU A 39 -2.13 4.41 -9.63
CA LEU A 39 -1.83 4.39 -8.20
C LEU A 39 -0.39 4.87 -8.05
N TYR A 40 -0.14 5.77 -7.10
CA TYR A 40 1.20 6.19 -6.77
C TYR A 40 1.45 6.21 -5.27
N VAL A 41 2.71 6.08 -4.92
CA VAL A 41 3.21 6.23 -3.56
C VAL A 41 4.34 7.26 -3.56
N TRP A 42 4.42 8.08 -2.53
CA TRP A 42 5.63 8.85 -2.26
C TRP A 42 6.33 8.28 -1.05
N GLY A 43 7.64 8.10 -1.18
CA GLY A 43 8.46 7.53 -0.14
C GLY A 43 9.81 8.22 -0.03
N ILE A 44 10.41 8.04 1.14
CA ILE A 44 11.73 8.57 1.50
C ILE A 44 12.79 7.71 0.80
N HIS A 45 13.94 8.31 0.48
CA HIS A 45 15.07 7.61 -0.15
C HIS A 45 14.80 7.11 -1.58
N ALA A 46 13.96 7.84 -2.29
CA ALA A 46 13.69 7.63 -3.69
C ALA A 46 14.86 8.10 -4.58
N VAL A 47 15.92 7.29 -4.69
CA VAL A 47 17.01 7.54 -5.64
C VAL A 47 16.94 6.49 -6.74
N SER A 48 17.14 6.93 -7.99
CA SER A 48 17.24 6.01 -9.13
C SER A 48 18.26 4.91 -8.83
N GLY A 49 17.84 3.65 -8.86
CA GLY A 49 18.68 2.48 -8.56
C GLY A 49 18.44 1.83 -7.19
N ASN A 50 17.66 2.43 -6.30
CA ASN A 50 17.28 1.79 -5.03
C ASN A 50 16.22 0.69 -5.26
N SER A 51 16.24 -0.32 -4.40
CA SER A 51 15.22 -1.37 -4.41
C SER A 51 13.88 -0.84 -3.88
N LEU A 52 12.76 -1.46 -4.25
CA LEU A 52 11.45 -1.09 -3.72
C LEU A 52 11.33 -1.33 -2.20
N GLU A 53 12.16 -2.23 -1.66
CA GLU A 53 12.24 -2.56 -0.24
C GLU A 53 12.82 -1.40 0.59
N ASP A 54 13.66 -0.55 -0.01
CA ASP A 54 14.25 0.61 0.66
C ASP A 54 13.31 1.84 0.70
N PHE A 55 12.15 1.74 0.03
CA PHE A 55 11.27 2.86 -0.25
C PHE A 55 10.15 3.01 0.77
N ALA A 56 10.46 3.61 1.92
CA ALA A 56 9.52 3.85 3.00
C ALA A 56 8.41 4.84 2.59
N VAL A 57 7.16 4.37 2.52
CA VAL A 57 6.00 5.10 2.03
C VAL A 57 5.45 6.05 3.10
N LEU A 58 5.33 7.32 2.73
CA LEU A 58 4.69 8.36 3.54
C LEU A 58 3.33 8.79 2.98
N TYR A 59 3.13 8.58 1.68
CA TYR A 59 1.95 9.06 0.98
C TYR A 59 1.50 8.05 -0.08
N ILE A 60 0.19 7.87 -0.20
CA ILE A 60 -0.44 7.06 -1.24
C ILE A 60 -1.57 7.89 -1.83
N GLY A 61 -1.63 7.90 -3.15
CA GLY A 61 -2.67 8.62 -3.86
C GLY A 61 -2.95 8.01 -5.20
N LYS A 62 -3.83 8.68 -5.92
CA LYS A 62 -4.19 8.32 -7.29
C LYS A 62 -4.08 9.50 -8.22
N ASP A 63 -3.61 9.24 -9.42
CA ASP A 63 -3.48 10.23 -10.47
C ASP A 63 -4.41 9.90 -11.63
N VAL A 64 -5.40 10.77 -11.85
CA VAL A 64 -6.35 10.69 -12.97
C VAL A 64 -6.03 11.70 -14.08
N THR A 65 -4.84 12.32 -14.02
CA THR A 65 -4.47 13.51 -14.79
C THR A 65 -3.15 13.37 -15.56
N ALA A 66 -2.63 12.15 -15.72
CA ALA A 66 -1.43 11.84 -16.50
C ALA A 66 -0.18 12.63 -16.07
N GLY A 67 0.16 12.58 -14.78
CA GLY A 67 1.33 13.21 -14.19
C GLY A 67 1.07 14.56 -13.55
N LYS A 68 0.03 15.28 -13.98
CA LYS A 68 -0.24 16.63 -13.46
C LYS A 68 -0.47 16.64 -11.95
N ARG A 69 -1.10 15.61 -11.39
CA ARG A 69 -1.30 15.49 -9.93
C ARG A 69 0.02 15.37 -9.18
N LEU A 70 0.99 14.62 -9.71
CA LEU A 70 2.32 14.46 -9.13
C LEU A 70 3.14 15.75 -9.24
N GLU A 71 3.03 16.43 -10.39
CA GLU A 71 3.63 17.75 -10.59
C GLU A 71 3.04 18.79 -9.65
N ASP A 72 1.71 18.84 -9.48
CA ASP A 72 0.99 19.73 -8.56
C ASP A 72 1.41 19.47 -7.10
N GLU A 73 1.53 18.20 -6.70
CA GLU A 73 1.99 17.82 -5.35
C GLU A 73 3.43 18.25 -5.07
N HIS A 74 4.27 18.33 -6.11
CA HIS A 74 5.65 18.83 -6.02
C HIS A 74 5.73 20.37 -6.14
N SER A 75 4.83 21.00 -6.90
CA SER A 75 4.93 22.41 -7.33
C SER A 75 4.10 23.40 -6.51
N TRP A 76 3.19 22.95 -5.64
CA TRP A 76 2.41 23.83 -4.75
C TRP A 76 3.19 24.34 -3.53
N SER A 77 4.44 24.74 -3.74
CA SER A 77 5.18 25.65 -2.86
C SER A 77 5.35 26.99 -3.58
N GLY A 78 4.39 27.89 -3.41
CA GLY A 78 4.47 29.27 -3.88
C GLY A 78 4.46 30.25 -2.71
N ASP A 79 4.78 31.52 -2.98
CA ASP A 79 4.91 32.58 -1.97
C ASP A 79 3.61 32.89 -1.20
N GLU A 80 2.43 32.50 -1.72
CA GLU A 80 1.12 32.81 -1.13
C GLU A 80 0.43 31.63 -0.42
N TYR A 81 0.74 30.38 -0.79
CA TYR A 81 0.13 29.19 -0.20
C TYR A 81 1.12 28.03 -0.18
N VAL A 82 1.15 27.36 0.96
CA VAL A 82 2.02 26.22 1.18
C VAL A 82 1.16 24.97 1.32
N HIS A 83 1.13 24.15 0.28
CA HIS A 83 0.49 22.85 0.35
C HIS A 83 1.31 21.93 1.25
N GLY A 84 0.66 21.30 2.24
CA GLY A 84 1.36 20.48 3.23
C GLY A 84 2.17 19.34 2.61
N HIS A 85 1.73 18.81 1.47
CA HIS A 85 2.46 17.74 0.76
C HIS A 85 3.73 18.26 0.10
N ALA A 86 3.69 19.45 -0.51
CA ALA A 86 4.88 20.05 -1.12
C ALA A 86 5.99 20.30 -0.07
N LEU A 87 5.62 20.76 1.13
CA LEU A 87 6.57 20.87 2.25
C LEU A 87 7.10 19.52 2.71
N ALA A 88 6.25 18.50 2.79
CA ALA A 88 6.68 17.16 3.18
C ALA A 88 7.72 16.66 2.17
N VAL A 89 7.39 16.69 0.87
CA VAL A 89 8.28 16.30 -0.24
C VAL A 89 9.63 17.00 -0.13
N GLN A 90 9.65 18.32 0.08
CA GLN A 90 10.89 19.09 0.22
C GLN A 90 11.71 18.70 1.45
N ARG A 91 11.06 18.51 2.60
CA ARG A 91 11.73 18.23 3.88
C ARG A 91 12.26 16.80 3.97
N THR A 92 11.59 15.84 3.36
CA THR A 92 11.95 14.42 3.41
C THR A 92 12.57 13.91 2.11
N GLN A 93 12.77 14.78 1.12
CA GLN A 93 13.36 14.45 -0.18
C GLN A 93 12.65 13.24 -0.84
N MET A 94 11.33 13.21 -0.75
CA MET A 94 10.56 12.11 -1.34
C MET A 94 10.55 12.19 -2.85
N SER A 95 10.34 11.05 -3.50
CA SER A 95 9.91 11.04 -4.90
C SER A 95 8.73 10.09 -5.08
N PRO A 96 7.96 10.22 -6.17
CA PRO A 96 6.84 9.33 -6.42
C PRO A 96 7.30 8.07 -7.16
N LEU A 97 6.64 6.97 -6.85
CA LEU A 97 6.57 5.78 -7.69
C LEU A 97 5.14 5.62 -8.15
N ALA A 98 4.91 5.55 -9.45
CA ALA A 98 3.59 5.44 -10.04
C ALA A 98 3.50 4.24 -10.98
N GLY A 99 2.34 3.58 -10.99
CA GLY A 99 2.06 2.42 -11.82
C GLY A 99 0.57 2.29 -12.08
N ASN A 100 0.20 1.69 -13.21
CA ASN A 100 -1.20 1.44 -13.54
C ASN A 100 -1.63 0.09 -12.94
N PRO A 101 -2.60 0.05 -12.02
CA PRO A 101 -3.13 -1.21 -11.51
C PRO A 101 -3.88 -1.96 -12.61
N SER A 102 -3.61 -3.25 -12.76
CA SER A 102 -4.33 -4.14 -13.70
C SER A 102 -4.64 -5.49 -13.06
N LEU A 103 -5.60 -6.23 -13.61
CA LEU A 103 -5.86 -7.59 -13.15
C LEU A 103 -4.72 -8.52 -13.51
N LYS A 104 -4.25 -9.30 -12.53
CA LYS A 104 -3.29 -10.39 -12.73
C LYS A 104 -3.98 -11.55 -13.44
N LEU A 105 -3.74 -11.68 -14.73
CA LEU A 105 -4.41 -12.68 -15.59
C LEU A 105 -3.96 -14.12 -15.33
N ALA A 106 -2.92 -14.34 -14.53
CA ALA A 106 -2.28 -15.63 -14.36
C ALA A 106 -2.99 -16.58 -13.37
N GLN A 107 -3.91 -16.08 -12.53
CA GLN A 107 -4.62 -16.88 -11.52
C GLN A 107 -6.14 -16.84 -11.75
N PRO A 108 -6.82 -17.99 -11.84
CA PRO A 108 -8.28 -18.02 -11.87
C PRO A 108 -8.90 -17.37 -10.63
N ALA A 109 -9.97 -16.59 -10.83
CA ALA A 109 -10.63 -15.87 -9.74
C ALA A 109 -11.13 -16.80 -8.60
N GLU A 110 -11.55 -18.02 -8.94
CA GLU A 110 -12.00 -19.02 -7.96
C GLU A 110 -10.88 -19.50 -7.04
N ASP A 111 -9.66 -19.68 -7.57
CA ASP A 111 -8.50 -20.10 -6.78
C ASP A 111 -8.13 -19.02 -5.76
N LEU A 112 -8.18 -17.76 -6.18
CA LEU A 112 -7.93 -16.63 -5.29
C LEU A 112 -9.02 -16.49 -4.21
N ARG A 113 -10.30 -16.67 -4.56
CA ARG A 113 -11.41 -16.68 -3.59
C ARG A 113 -11.25 -17.80 -2.57
N ALA A 114 -10.88 -18.99 -3.01
CA ALA A 114 -10.60 -20.13 -2.13
C ALA A 114 -9.43 -19.83 -1.19
N GLN A 115 -8.36 -19.22 -1.70
CA GLN A 115 -7.19 -18.81 -0.92
C GLN A 115 -7.54 -17.78 0.17
N ILE A 116 -8.29 -16.72 -0.17
CA ILE A 116 -8.77 -15.72 0.81
C ILE A 116 -9.68 -16.37 1.86
N SER A 117 -10.60 -17.23 1.44
CA SER A 117 -11.51 -17.92 2.35
C SER A 117 -10.74 -18.82 3.34
N HIS A 118 -9.73 -19.52 2.85
CA HIS A 118 -8.87 -20.38 3.66
C HIS A 118 -8.04 -19.57 4.66
N LEU A 119 -7.45 -18.46 4.22
CA LEU A 119 -6.67 -17.56 5.05
C LEU A 119 -7.47 -17.05 6.26
N VAL A 120 -8.66 -16.49 6.01
CA VAL A 120 -9.54 -16.00 7.07
C VAL A 120 -9.96 -17.14 8.00
N SER A 121 -10.27 -18.30 7.44
CA SER A 121 -10.72 -19.47 8.22
C SER A 121 -9.66 -19.99 9.18
N ILE A 122 -8.39 -20.05 8.75
CA ILE A 122 -7.26 -20.41 9.63
C ILE A 122 -7.10 -19.36 10.71
N GLY A 123 -6.99 -18.09 10.34
CA GLY A 123 -6.71 -17.01 11.29
C GLY A 123 -7.80 -16.82 12.34
N MET A 124 -9.06 -17.13 11.99
CA MET A 124 -10.19 -17.09 12.92
C MET A 124 -10.41 -18.39 13.70
N ASN A 125 -9.60 -19.44 13.47
CA ASN A 125 -9.72 -20.75 14.12
C ASN A 125 -11.16 -21.31 14.16
N GLY A 126 -11.95 -21.07 13.10
CA GLY A 126 -13.33 -21.55 13.01
C GLY A 126 -14.31 -20.93 14.02
N THR A 127 -14.04 -19.73 14.54
CA THR A 127 -14.99 -19.02 15.42
C THR A 127 -16.32 -18.73 14.72
N ALA A 128 -17.37 -18.46 15.49
CA ALA A 128 -18.74 -18.26 14.99
C ALA A 128 -18.88 -17.17 13.91
N ASN A 129 -17.96 -16.20 13.86
CA ASN A 129 -17.99 -15.09 12.92
C ASN A 129 -17.17 -15.34 11.64
N THR A 130 -16.53 -16.51 11.50
CA THR A 130 -15.64 -16.82 10.37
C THR A 130 -16.32 -16.61 9.02
N ARG A 131 -17.58 -17.05 8.89
CA ARG A 131 -18.34 -16.90 7.64
C ARG A 131 -18.57 -15.44 7.27
N GLU A 132 -18.98 -14.61 8.23
CA GLU A 132 -19.23 -13.19 7.99
C GLU A 132 -17.95 -12.45 7.59
N GLU A 133 -16.82 -12.84 8.18
CA GLU A 133 -15.52 -12.25 7.86
C GLU A 133 -15.01 -12.69 6.48
N VAL A 134 -15.21 -13.96 6.11
CA VAL A 134 -14.95 -14.47 4.76
C VAL A 134 -15.79 -13.70 3.75
N ASP A 135 -17.10 -13.61 3.95
CA ASP A 135 -18.01 -12.91 3.04
C ASP A 135 -17.59 -11.43 2.87
N ARG A 136 -17.13 -10.79 3.95
CA ARG A 136 -16.61 -9.42 3.93
C ARG A 136 -15.32 -9.29 3.11
N CYS A 137 -14.37 -10.22 3.26
CA CYS A 137 -13.13 -10.22 2.49
C CYS A 137 -13.37 -10.51 1.00
N LEU A 138 -14.31 -11.40 0.69
CA LEU A 138 -14.70 -11.69 -0.69
C LEU A 138 -15.40 -10.49 -1.35
N LEU A 139 -16.24 -9.75 -0.60
CA LEU A 139 -16.79 -8.49 -1.09
C LEU A 139 -15.70 -7.46 -1.39
N ALA A 140 -14.68 -7.35 -0.52
CA ALA A 140 -13.54 -6.46 -0.76
C ALA A 140 -12.77 -6.84 -2.03
N LEU A 141 -12.58 -8.14 -2.26
CA LEU A 141 -11.92 -8.66 -3.46
C LEU A 141 -12.69 -8.28 -4.73
N ASP A 142 -14.01 -8.45 -4.74
CA ASP A 142 -14.86 -8.07 -5.88
C ASP A 142 -14.79 -6.56 -6.18
N LEU A 143 -14.80 -5.74 -5.12
CA LEU A 143 -14.64 -4.30 -5.23
C LEU A 143 -13.29 -3.93 -5.85
N LEU A 144 -12.21 -4.60 -5.44
CA LEU A 144 -10.87 -4.39 -5.99
C LEU A 144 -10.78 -4.81 -7.46
N HIS A 145 -11.41 -5.92 -7.84
CA HIS A 145 -11.41 -6.43 -9.21
C HIS A 145 -12.26 -5.62 -10.18
N SER A 146 -13.07 -4.68 -9.68
CA SER A 146 -13.67 -3.62 -10.53
C SER A 146 -12.65 -2.63 -11.09
N LEU A 147 -11.39 -2.70 -10.65
CA LEU A 147 -10.30 -1.77 -10.96
C LEU A 147 -10.65 -0.29 -10.69
N ASN A 148 -11.58 -0.04 -9.77
CA ASN A 148 -11.87 1.31 -9.32
C ASN A 148 -10.68 1.84 -8.53
N LEU A 149 -9.99 2.82 -9.10
CA LEU A 149 -8.77 3.37 -8.54
C LEU A 149 -8.94 3.98 -7.13
N ALA A 150 -10.13 4.48 -6.78
CA ALA A 150 -10.42 4.95 -5.42
C ALA A 150 -10.47 3.80 -4.39
N ILE A 151 -10.93 2.63 -4.81
CA ILE A 151 -10.99 1.42 -3.99
C ILE A 151 -9.58 0.87 -3.80
N ILE A 152 -8.78 0.81 -4.87
CA ILE A 152 -7.39 0.37 -4.83
C ILE A 152 -6.55 1.31 -3.95
N GLU A 153 -6.68 2.63 -4.13
CA GLU A 153 -6.08 3.66 -3.26
C GLU A 153 -6.45 3.39 -1.80
N THR A 154 -7.73 3.19 -1.49
CA THR A 154 -8.19 2.92 -0.13
C THR A 154 -7.57 1.64 0.44
N PHE A 155 -7.50 0.57 -0.34
CA PHE A 155 -6.91 -0.69 0.09
C PHE A 155 -5.42 -0.57 0.37
N ALA A 156 -4.64 0.07 -0.50
CA ALA A 156 -3.21 0.32 -0.29
C ALA A 156 -2.93 1.13 0.99
N ILE A 157 -3.81 2.08 1.31
CA ILE A 157 -3.76 2.83 2.56
C ILE A 157 -4.03 1.93 3.77
N ARG A 158 -5.04 1.05 3.68
CA ARG A 158 -5.31 0.09 4.77
C ARG A 158 -4.18 -0.91 4.95
N LEU A 159 -3.56 -1.38 3.87
CA LEU A 159 -2.36 -2.20 3.94
C LEU A 159 -1.25 -1.49 4.71
N SER A 160 -1.03 -0.19 4.44
CA SER A 160 0.01 0.58 5.14
C SER A 160 -0.25 0.71 6.64
N VAL A 161 -1.51 0.79 7.05
CA VAL A 161 -1.90 0.80 8.48
C VAL A 161 -1.61 -0.53 9.16
N HIS A 162 -1.75 -1.65 8.44
CA HIS A 162 -1.52 -2.97 9.03
C HIS A 162 -0.07 -3.47 8.88
N PHE A 163 0.67 -3.01 7.87
CA PHE A 163 2.08 -3.37 7.66
C PHE A 163 3.02 -2.59 8.57
N GLY A 164 2.90 -1.26 8.61
CA GLY A 164 3.85 -0.40 9.31
C GLY A 164 3.23 0.50 10.36
N ASP A 165 4.08 1.32 10.99
CA ASP A 165 3.66 2.47 11.76
C ASP A 165 2.99 3.50 10.85
N VAL A 166 1.93 4.11 11.35
CA VAL A 166 1.24 5.17 10.61
C VAL A 166 2.05 6.47 10.73
N GLY A 167 2.82 6.80 9.70
CA GLY A 167 3.36 8.14 9.50
C GLY A 167 2.26 9.14 9.10
N ALA A 168 2.30 10.37 9.60
CA ALA A 168 1.35 11.42 9.21
C ALA A 168 1.72 12.08 7.86
N PRO A 169 0.76 12.42 6.97
CA PRO A 169 -0.52 11.75 6.72
C PRO A 169 -0.53 11.07 5.33
N ILE A 170 -0.90 9.78 5.32
CA ILE A 170 -1.34 9.08 4.11
C ILE A 170 -2.67 9.70 3.63
N ASN A 171 -2.61 10.83 2.92
CA ASN A 171 -3.79 11.62 2.55
C ASN A 171 -4.42 11.12 1.23
N CYS A 172 -5.35 10.19 1.34
CA CYS A 172 -6.25 9.85 0.24
C CYS A 172 -7.13 11.04 -0.19
N SER A 173 -7.56 10.98 -1.45
CA SER A 173 -8.65 11.82 -1.95
C SER A 173 -10.00 11.61 -1.22
N GLY A 174 -10.14 10.52 -0.45
CA GLY A 174 -11.36 10.18 0.28
C GLY A 174 -11.30 10.56 1.75
N LYS A 175 -12.12 11.54 2.18
CA LYS A 175 -12.36 11.87 3.61
C LYS A 175 -12.71 10.64 4.49
N ASN A 176 -13.08 9.53 3.87
CA ASN A 176 -13.49 8.28 4.50
C ASN A 176 -12.48 7.13 4.38
N ALA A 177 -11.33 7.27 3.71
CA ALA A 177 -10.39 6.13 3.64
C ALA A 177 -9.85 5.78 5.03
N TRP A 178 -9.87 6.73 5.97
CA TRP A 178 -9.59 6.55 7.41
C TRP A 178 -10.82 6.25 8.27
N ALA A 179 -12.03 6.38 7.73
CA ALA A 179 -13.24 6.22 8.52
C ALA A 179 -13.39 4.77 8.97
N VAL A 180 -13.33 4.56 10.28
CA VAL A 180 -13.63 3.28 10.95
C VAL A 180 -15.15 3.04 11.05
N LYS A 181 -15.97 4.01 10.62
CA LYS A 181 -17.43 4.02 10.84
C LYS A 181 -18.19 3.21 9.80
N SER A 182 -18.26 1.91 10.04
CA SER A 182 -19.32 1.03 9.54
C SER A 182 -19.66 0.07 10.69
N LYS A 183 -20.96 -0.12 10.99
CA LYS A 183 -21.43 -1.09 12.01
C LYS A 183 -20.94 -2.52 11.75
N ASN A 184 -20.51 -2.80 10.51
CA ASN A 184 -20.05 -4.09 10.04
C ASN A 184 -18.57 -4.06 9.60
N GLY A 185 -17.79 -3.04 9.99
CA GLY A 185 -16.41 -2.84 9.52
C GLY A 185 -16.32 -2.39 8.04
N ASN A 186 -15.16 -1.90 7.61
CA ASN A 186 -14.89 -1.61 6.20
C ASN A 186 -14.35 -2.90 5.54
N PRO A 187 -14.95 -3.41 4.46
CA PRO A 187 -14.49 -4.66 3.85
C PRO A 187 -13.03 -4.61 3.38
N LEU A 188 -12.55 -3.45 2.91
CA LEU A 188 -11.15 -3.28 2.50
C LEU A 188 -10.18 -3.35 3.68
N ASP A 189 -10.61 -2.93 4.87
CA ASP A 189 -9.81 -2.99 6.09
C ASP A 189 -9.66 -4.43 6.59
N ALA A 190 -10.74 -5.20 6.54
CA ALA A 190 -10.73 -6.63 6.87
C ALA A 190 -9.79 -7.42 5.94
N LEU A 191 -9.92 -7.23 4.63
CA LEU A 191 -9.03 -7.89 3.67
C LEU A 191 -7.58 -7.45 3.88
N ALA A 192 -7.31 -6.16 4.10
CA ALA A 192 -5.95 -5.66 4.32
C ALA A 192 -5.32 -6.24 5.59
N TYR A 193 -6.09 -6.38 6.67
CA TYR A 193 -5.65 -7.04 7.90
C TYR A 193 -5.21 -8.48 7.64
N TRP A 194 -6.05 -9.30 7.00
CA TRP A 194 -5.72 -10.71 6.78
C TRP A 194 -4.55 -10.90 5.81
N VAL A 195 -4.51 -10.12 4.72
CA VAL A 195 -3.40 -10.18 3.75
C VAL A 195 -2.09 -9.76 4.40
N SER A 196 -2.08 -8.67 5.17
CA SER A 196 -0.86 -8.20 5.84
C SER A 196 -0.39 -9.19 6.91
N LEU A 197 -1.30 -9.78 7.70
CA LEU A 197 -0.97 -10.81 8.67
C LEU A 197 -0.30 -12.01 7.98
N HIS A 198 -0.91 -12.51 6.90
CA HIS A 198 -0.37 -13.63 6.13
C HIS A 198 1.04 -13.36 5.60
N LEU A 199 1.24 -12.18 5.00
CA LEU A 199 2.50 -11.83 4.37
C LEU A 199 3.60 -11.59 5.41
N LYS A 200 3.28 -11.00 6.56
CA LYS A 200 4.20 -10.87 7.70
C LYS A 200 4.63 -12.23 8.25
N GLU A 201 3.68 -13.13 8.49
CA GLU A 201 3.97 -14.48 8.98
C GLU A 201 4.80 -15.27 7.96
N SER A 202 4.50 -15.13 6.67
CA SER A 202 5.24 -15.78 5.58
C SER A 202 6.66 -15.24 5.43
N ALA A 203 6.88 -13.96 5.68
CA ALA A 203 8.22 -13.35 5.70
C ALA A 203 9.03 -13.87 6.91
N LEU A 204 8.42 -13.96 8.09
CA LEU A 204 9.04 -14.51 9.30
C LEU A 204 9.35 -16.01 9.20
N ALA A 205 8.55 -16.75 8.43
CA ALA A 205 8.75 -18.18 8.19
C ALA A 205 9.84 -18.49 7.16
N ARG A 206 10.33 -17.49 6.40
CA ARG A 206 11.54 -17.61 5.61
C ARG A 206 12.72 -17.27 6.53
N PRO A 207 13.48 -18.25 7.05
CA PRO A 207 14.75 -17.90 7.68
C PRO A 207 15.59 -17.21 6.61
N GLU A 208 16.01 -15.99 6.86
CA GLU A 208 16.91 -15.25 5.98
C GLU A 208 18.07 -16.18 5.55
N GLU A 209 18.24 -16.38 4.25
CA GLU A 209 19.60 -16.47 3.72
C GLU A 209 20.25 -15.15 4.12
N ALA A 210 21.09 -15.23 5.15
CA ALA A 210 21.69 -14.07 5.81
C ALA A 210 22.18 -13.06 4.77
N PRO A 211 21.88 -11.76 4.92
CA PRO A 211 22.44 -10.75 4.04
C PRO A 211 23.95 -10.87 4.11
N HIS A 212 24.57 -11.04 2.92
CA HIS A 212 26.00 -10.96 2.77
C HIS A 212 26.50 -9.72 3.52
N GLN A 213 27.28 -9.97 4.58
CA GLN A 213 28.12 -8.97 5.20
C GLN A 213 29.11 -8.48 4.14
N ASN A 214 28.72 -7.51 3.33
CA ASN A 214 29.67 -6.77 2.51
C ASN A 214 30.20 -5.59 3.33
N THR A 215 31.18 -5.95 4.15
CA THR A 215 32.47 -5.30 4.35
C THR A 215 32.60 -3.80 3.99
N SER A 216 32.98 -3.05 5.03
CA SER A 216 33.94 -1.94 5.04
C SER A 216 33.68 -0.70 4.20
N TRP A 217 33.29 0.37 4.89
CA TRP A 217 33.65 1.74 4.51
C TRP A 217 35.05 2.03 5.07
N ILE A 218 36.02 2.23 4.17
CA ILE A 218 37.21 3.08 4.37
C ILE A 218 37.08 4.23 3.38
#